data_AF-A0A357B1Q8-F1
#
_entry.id   AF-A0A357B1Q8-F1
#
_cell.length_a   1.000
_cell.length_b   1.000
_cell.length_c   1.000
_cell.angle_alpha   90.00
_cell.angle_beta   90.00
_cell.angle_gamma   90.00
#
_symmetry.space_group_name_H-M   'P 1'
#
loop_
_entity.id
_entity.type
_entity.pdbx_description
1 polymer ?
#
loop_
_entity_poly.entity_id
_entity_poly.type
_entity_poly.pdbx_seq_one_letter_code
_entity_poly.pdbx_strand_id
1 'polypeptide(L)' 'MRMTDLIVKKRDGGALTTDEIAYMVKGYTAGEIPDYQMSAMLMAIVWRGMDRRETLDMTLSMMNSGDTLDLSPIP' A
#
# COMPACT_ATOMS: atom_id res chain seq x y z
N MET A 1 -2.08 -0.79 -14.93
CA MET A 1 -2.02 0.40 -14.05
C MET A 1 -0.57 0.60 -13.64
N ARG A 2 0.01 1.80 -13.76
CA ARG A 2 1.42 2.03 -13.40
C ARG A 2 1.51 2.70 -12.04
N MET A 3 2.57 2.41 -11.29
CA MET A 3 2.83 3.05 -9.99
C MET A 3 2.82 4.60 -10.07
N THR A 4 3.28 5.18 -11.18
CA THR A 4 3.23 6.64 -11.40
C THR A 4 1.81 7.20 -11.40
N ASP A 5 0.84 6.43 -11.90
CA ASP A 5 -0.56 6.87 -11.97
C ASP A 5 -1.17 6.93 -10.54
N LEU A 6 -0.77 6.02 -9.65
CA LEU A 6 -1.16 5.99 -8.23
C LEU A 6 -0.59 7.18 -7.47
N ILE A 7 0.69 7.51 -7.71
CA ILE A 7 1.35 8.66 -7.08
C ILE A 7 0.63 9.95 -7.47
N VAL A 8 0.30 10.13 -8.76
CA VAL A 8 -0.46 11.29 -9.24
C VAL A 8 -1.83 11.36 -8.56
N LYS A 9 -2.56 10.24 -8.56
CA LYS A 9 -3.87 10.14 -7.92
C LYS A 9 -3.82 10.56 -6.44
N LYS A 10 -2.87 10.01 -5.67
CA LYS A 10 -2.74 10.31 -4.25
C LYS A 10 -2.29 11.74 -4.02
N ARG A 11 -1.30 12.24 -4.76
CA ARG A 11 -0.80 13.63 -4.70
C ARG A 11 -1.94 14.64 -4.91
N ASP A 12 -2.85 14.34 -5.82
CA ASP A 12 -3.98 15.20 -6.16
C ASP A 12 -5.16 15.07 -5.17
N GLY A 13 -5.01 14.24 -4.13
CA GLY A 13 -6.00 14.07 -3.06
C GLY A 13 -7.02 12.96 -3.33
N GLY A 14 -6.83 12.16 -4.37
CA GLY A 14 -7.67 11.01 -4.66
C GLY A 14 -7.42 9.86 -3.68
N ALA A 15 -8.49 9.17 -3.28
CA ALA A 15 -8.40 7.96 -2.48
C ALA A 15 -8.02 6.76 -3.35
N LEU A 16 -7.10 5.94 -2.85
CA LEU A 16 -6.72 4.69 -3.49
C LEU A 16 -7.83 3.64 -3.31
N THR A 17 -7.91 2.71 -4.24
CA THR A 17 -8.72 1.50 -4.09
C THR A 17 -7.93 0.42 -3.37
N THR A 18 -8.63 -0.57 -2.84
CA THR A 18 -8.03 -1.75 -2.22
C THR A 18 -7.08 -2.46 -3.17
N ASP A 19 -7.47 -2.62 -4.45
CA ASP A 19 -6.63 -3.24 -5.48
C ASP A 19 -5.38 -2.42 -5.82
N GLU A 20 -5.48 -1.08 -5.81
CA GLU A 20 -4.34 -0.18 -6.01
C GLU A 20 -3.32 -0.30 -4.88
N ILE A 21 -3.79 -0.38 -3.64
CA ILE A 21 -2.94 -0.58 -2.45
C ILE A 21 -2.28 -1.95 -2.51
N ALA A 22 -3.04 -3.01 -2.79
CA ALA A 22 -2.51 -4.37 -2.89
C ALA A 22 -1.46 -4.49 -4.01
N TYR A 23 -1.71 -3.89 -5.18
CA TYR A 23 -0.75 -3.80 -6.28
C TYR A 23 0.55 -3.12 -5.84
N MET A 24 0.45 -1.96 -5.20
CA MET A 24 1.60 -1.19 -4.73
C MET A 24 2.43 -1.96 -3.70
N VAL A 25 1.79 -2.55 -2.68
CA VAL A 25 2.50 -3.29 -1.63
C VAL A 25 3.17 -4.52 -2.22
N LYS A 26 2.43 -5.33 -2.99
CA LYS A 26 2.96 -6.54 -3.62
C LYS A 26 4.14 -6.24 -4.55
N GLY A 27 4.00 -5.23 -5.42
CA GLY A 27 5.05 -4.84 -6.36
C GLY A 27 6.31 -4.33 -5.67
N TYR A 28 6.17 -3.60 -4.55
CA TYR A 28 7.31 -3.14 -3.77
C TYR A 28 8.02 -4.29 -3.05
N THR A 29 7.27 -5.18 -2.39
CA THR A 29 7.86 -6.34 -1.71
C THR A 29 8.49 -7.35 -2.67
N ALA A 30 8.04 -7.38 -3.92
CA ALA A 30 8.63 -8.20 -4.99
C ALA A 30 9.86 -7.56 -5.66
N GLY A 31 10.23 -6.32 -5.30
CA GLY A 31 11.33 -5.57 -5.93
C GLY A 31 11.03 -5.02 -7.33
N GLU A 32 9.77 -5.05 -7.76
CA GLU A 32 9.32 -4.55 -9.07
C GLU A 32 9.09 -3.03 -9.05
N ILE A 33 8.76 -2.47 -7.89
CA ILE A 33 8.61 -1.03 -7.68
C ILE A 33 9.87 -0.50 -7.01
N PRO A 34 10.62 0.42 -7.64
CA PRO A 34 11.84 0.96 -7.07
C PRO A 34 11.56 1.96 -5.94
N ASP A 35 12.52 2.04 -5.01
CA ASP A 35 12.43 2.83 -3.77
C ASP A 35 12.05 4.30 -3.99
N TYR A 36 12.50 4.91 -5.09
CA TYR A 36 12.18 6.30 -5.38
C TYR A 36 10.69 6.53 -5.70
N GLN A 37 10.00 5.53 -6.27
CA GLN A 37 8.55 5.61 -6.49
C GLN A 37 7.80 5.42 -5.18
N MET A 38 8.24 4.49 -4.34
CA MET A 38 7.65 4.31 -3.01
C MET A 38 7.85 5.54 -2.13
N SER A 39 9.04 6.13 -2.15
CA SER A 39 9.35 7.37 -1.43
C SER A 39 8.43 8.52 -1.86
N ALA A 40 8.22 8.70 -3.17
CA ALA A 40 7.30 9.71 -3.70
C ALA A 40 5.84 9.45 -3.25
N MET A 41 5.42 8.18 -3.21
CA MET A 41 4.09 7.80 -2.75
C MET A 41 3.89 8.09 -1.26
N LEU A 42 4.87 7.74 -0.42
CA LEU A 42 4.84 8.04 1.01
C LEU A 42 4.79 9.55 1.25
N MET A 43 5.49 10.33 0.43
CA MET A 43 5.38 11.79 0.46
C MET A 43 3.96 12.27 0.12
N ALA A 44 3.33 11.73 -0.92
CA ALA A 44 1.94 12.05 -1.21
C ALA A 44 1.00 11.70 -0.05
N ILE A 45 1.20 10.55 0.60
CA ILE A 45 0.43 10.12 1.78
C ILE A 45 0.64 11.05 2.97
N VAL A 46 1.86 11.50 3.26
CA VAL A 46 2.13 12.42 4.38
C VAL A 46 1.34 13.73 4.23
N TRP A 47 1.26 14.29 3.01
CA TRP A 47 0.54 15.55 2.78
C TRP A 47 -0.97 15.40 2.64
N ARG A 48 -1.46 14.28 2.12
CA ARG A 48 -2.90 14.07 1.84
C ARG A 48 -3.62 13.20 2.85
N GLY A 49 -2.86 12.49 3.68
CA GLY A 49 -3.38 11.47 4.59
C GLY A 49 -3.91 10.24 3.86
N MET A 50 -4.50 9.34 4.66
CA MET A 50 -5.26 8.18 4.20
C MET A 50 -6.57 8.15 4.97
N ASP A 51 -7.65 7.77 4.29
CA ASP A 51 -8.91 7.48 4.98
C ASP A 51 -8.80 6.17 5.79
N ARG A 52 -9.84 5.88 6.58
CA ARG A 52 -9.86 4.70 7.45
C ARG A 52 -9.79 3.38 6.66
N ARG A 53 -10.43 3.31 5.48
CA ARG A 53 -10.41 2.13 4.62
C ARG A 53 -9.03 1.95 4.00
N GLU A 54 -8.45 3.02 3.44
CA GLU A 54 -7.11 3.00 2.88
C GLU A 54 -6.07 2.52 3.92
N THR A 55 -6.19 3.03 5.16
CA THR A 55 -5.29 2.65 6.27
C THR A 55 -5.44 1.15 6.61
N LEU A 56 -6.67 0.66 6.68
CA LEU A 56 -6.96 -0.76 6.91
C LEU A 56 -6.40 -1.64 5.77
N ASP A 57 -6.67 -1.27 4.52
CA ASP A 57 -6.25 -2.01 3.33
C ASP A 57 -4.72 -2.07 3.23
N MET A 58 -4.03 -0.97 3.56
CA MET A 58 -2.57 -0.94 3.62
C MET A 58 -2.04 -1.89 4.70
N THR A 59 -2.65 -1.85 5.89
CA THR A 59 -2.26 -2.71 7.01
C THR A 59 -2.43 -4.19 6.66
N LEU A 60 -3.57 -4.56 6.09
CA LEU A 60 -3.85 -5.94 5.66
C LEU A 60 -2.92 -6.37 4.51
N SER A 61 -2.65 -5.49 3.56
CA SER A 61 -1.73 -5.78 2.45
C SER A 61 -0.31 -6.03 2.94
N MET A 62 0.17 -5.27 3.93
CA MET A 62 1.48 -5.49 4.56
C MET A 62 1.50 -6.76 5.42
N MET A 63 0.43 -7.06 6.15
CA MET A 63 0.32 -8.31 6.91
C MET A 63 0.40 -9.53 5.99
N ASN A 64 -0.29 -9.47 4.84
CA ASN A 64 -0.35 -10.56 3.88
C ASN A 64 0.87 -10.65 2.94
N SER A 65 1.84 -9.74 3.04
CA SER A 65 3.06 -9.80 2.21
C SER A 65 4.13 -10.74 2.78
N GLY A 66 3.94 -11.21 4.01
CA GLY A 66 4.79 -12.19 4.66
C GLY A 66 3.99 -13.35 5.26
N ASP A 67 4.61 -14.04 6.21
CA ASP A 67 3.98 -15.17 6.89
C ASP A 67 3.02 -14.69 7.99
N THR A 68 1.83 -15.31 8.04
CA THR A 68 0.89 -15.12 9.15
C THR A 68 0.87 -16.38 10.00
N LEU A 69 1.19 -16.22 11.28
CA LEU A 69 1.18 -17.33 12.24
C LEU A 69 -0.26 -17.64 12.68
N ASP A 70 -0.71 -18.88 12.46
CA ASP A 70 -1.99 -19.36 12.99
C ASP A 70 -1.81 -19.92 14.41
N LEU A 71 -2.42 -19.23 15.37
CA LEU A 71 -2.40 -19.60 16.80
C LEU A 71 -3.70 -20.29 17.24
N SER A 72 -4.67 -20.49 16.34
CA SER A 72 -5.93 -21.19 16.63
C SER A 72 -5.75 -22.58 17.27
N PRO A 73 -4.65 -23.33 17.01
CA PRO A 73 -4.37 -24.59 17.69
C PRO A 73 -3.84 -24.47 19.14
N ILE A 74 -3.50 -23.27 19.62
CA ILE A 74 -2.94 -23.06 20.97
C ILE A 74 -4.10 -22.78 21.96
N PRO A 75 -4.25 -23.58 23.04
CA PRO A 75 -5.32 -23.44 24.03
C PRO A 75 -5.37 -22.09 24.77
#